data_AF-A0A921FDQ7-F1
#
_entry.id   AF-A0A921FDQ7-F1
#
_cell.length_a   1.000
_cell.length_b   1.000
_cell.length_c   1.000
_cell.angle_alpha   90.00
_cell.angle_beta   90.00
_cell.angle_gamma   90.00
#
_symmetry.space_group_name_H-M   'P 1'
#
loop_
_entity.id
_entity.type
_entity.pdbx_description
1 polymer ?
#
loop_
_entity_poly.entity_id
_entity_poly.type
_entity_poly.pdbx_seq_one_letter_code
_entity_poly.pdbx_strand_id
1 'polypeptide(L)' 'MAYVISDDCIACGTCIDECPVGAISEGDKYSINPDMCTECGT' A
#
# COMPACT_ATOMS: atom_id res chain seq x y z
N MET A 1 10.76 7.50 3.41
CA MET A 1 10.08 7.64 2.10
C MET A 1 9.00 6.59 2.02
N ALA A 2 7.81 6.93 1.54
CA ALA A 2 6.73 5.94 1.46
C ALA A 2 7.06 4.82 0.45
N TYR A 3 6.61 3.60 0.75
CA TYR A 3 6.62 2.49 -0.20
C TYR A 3 5.79 2.83 -1.44
N VAL A 4 6.16 2.22 -2.57
CA VAL A 4 5.45 2.35 -3.84
C VAL A 4 5.08 0.96 -4.33
N ILE A 5 3.81 0.80 -4.72
CA ILE A 5 3.31 -0.45 -5.29
C ILE A 5 3.69 -0.50 -6.77
N SER A 6 4.31 -1.62 -7.19
CA SER A 6 4.71 -1.84 -8.59
C SER A 6 3.50 -1.81 -9.52
N ASP A 7 3.73 -1.49 -10.79
CA ASP A 7 2.74 -1.61 -11.85
C ASP A 7 2.30 -3.07 -12.10
N ASP A 8 3.06 -4.05 -11.60
CA ASP A 8 2.69 -5.48 -11.64
C ASP A 8 1.64 -5.88 -10.58
N CYS A 9 1.06 -4.91 -9.87
CA CYS A 9 0.04 -5.16 -8.86
C CYS A 9 -1.19 -5.85 -9.46
N ILE A 10 -1.45 -7.09 -9.03
CA ILE A 10 -2.62 -7.89 -9.43
C ILE A 10 -3.85 -7.67 -8.54
N ALA A 11 -3.85 -6.61 -7.73
CA ALA A 11 -4.90 -6.29 -6.78
C ALA A 11 -5.25 -7.46 -5.82
N CYS A 12 -4.25 -8.20 -5.31
CA CYS A 12 -4.49 -9.36 -4.43
C CYS A 12 -5.01 -9.01 -3.02
N GLY A 13 -4.84 -7.78 -2.56
CA GLY A 13 -5.38 -7.30 -1.27
C GLY A 13 -4.56 -7.65 -0.02
N THR A 14 -3.48 -8.43 -0.14
CA THR A 14 -2.67 -8.79 1.04
C THR A 14 -2.06 -7.56 1.72
N CYS A 15 -1.57 -6.59 0.94
CA CYS A 15 -0.93 -5.40 1.51
C CYS A 15 -1.90 -4.49 2.26
N ILE A 16 -3.16 -4.36 1.81
CA ILE A 16 -4.14 -3.48 2.45
C ILE A 16 -4.56 -4.03 3.82
N ASP A 17 -4.69 -5.36 3.94
CA ASP A 17 -5.01 -6.03 5.21
C ASP A 17 -3.86 -5.95 6.22
N GLU A 18 -2.61 -5.99 5.75
CA GLU A 18 -1.44 -5.90 6.62
C GLU A 18 -1.07 -4.47 7.01
N CYS A 19 -1.63 -3.44 6.37
CA CYS A 19 -1.26 -2.06 6.63
C CYS A 19 -1.82 -1.58 7.98
N PRO A 20 -0.98 -1.38 9.03
CA PRO A 20 -1.46 -1.09 10.38
C PRO A 20 -2.06 0.32 10.52
N VAL A 21 -1.72 1.21 9.58
CA VAL A 21 -2.13 2.61 9.56
C VAL A 21 -3.17 2.90 8.49
N GLY A 22 -3.60 1.89 7.73
CA GLY A 22 -4.58 2.06 6.66
C GLY A 22 -4.14 3.05 5.58
N ALA A 23 -2.84 3.12 5.28
CA ALA A 23 -2.29 4.03 4.28
C ALA A 23 -2.51 3.56 2.84
N ILE A 24 -3.13 2.39 2.62
CA ILE A 24 -3.31 1.79 1.30
C ILE A 24 -4.78 1.89 0.86
N SER A 25 -5.01 2.35 -0.36
CA SER A 25 -6.33 2.49 -0.98
C SER A 25 -6.51 1.49 -2.13
N GLU A 26 -7.72 0.92 -2.27
CA GLU A 26 -8.08 0.06 -3.40
C GLU A 26 -8.33 0.87 -4.69
N GLY A 27 -8.14 0.22 -5.84
CA GLY A 27 -8.32 0.78 -7.18
C GLY A 27 -7.94 -0.26 -8.25
N ASP A 28 -7.71 0.16 -9.50
CA ASP A 28 -7.16 -0.74 -10.54
C ASP A 28 -5.83 -1.37 -10.11
N LYS A 29 -5.03 -0.59 -9.37
CA LYS A 29 -3.93 -1.06 -8.53
C LYS A 29 -4.04 -0.42 -7.17
N TYR A 30 -3.55 -1.10 -6.14
CA TYR A 30 -3.43 -0.50 -4.82
C TYR A 30 -2.46 0.67 -4.87
N SER A 31 -2.75 1.70 -4.08
CA SER A 31 -1.94 2.91 -3.97
C SER A 31 -1.65 3.24 -2.51
N ILE A 32 -0.43 3.71 -2.22
CA ILE A 32 0.00 4.04 -0.86
C ILE A 32 -0.01 5.57 -0.72
N ASN A 33 -0.71 6.06 0.30
CA ASN A 33 -0.68 7.46 0.70
C ASN A 33 0.66 7.78 1.40
N PRO A 34 1.52 8.63 0.83
CA PRO A 34 2.82 8.91 1.40
C PRO A 34 2.76 9.70 2.71
N ASP A 35 1.69 10.45 2.95
CA ASP A 35 1.52 11.23 4.19
C ASP A 35 1.14 10.36 5.39
N MET A 36 0.57 9.17 5.12
CA MET A 36 0.14 8.23 6.16
C MET A 36 1.10 7.04 6.33
N CYS A 37 1.99 6.81 5.38
CA CYS A 37 2.91 5.68 5.39
C CYS A 37 4.00 5.86 6.46
N THR A 38 4.06 4.93 7.41
CA THR A 38 5.05 4.94 8.50
C THR A 38 6.24 4.02 8.26
N GLU A 39 6.45 3.58 7.03
CA GLU A 39 7.59 2.75 6.63
C GLU A 39 7.71 1.42 7.43
N CYS A 40 6.58 0.78 7.74
CA CYS A 40 6.54 -0.40 8.62
C CYS A 40 6.88 -1.75 7.94
N GLY A 41 6.77 -1.85 6.61
CA GLY A 41 6.95 -3.10 5.86
C GLY A 41 8.39 -3.31 5.42
N THR A 42 9.17 -4.12 6.14
CA THR A 42 10.58 -4.45 5.81
C THR A 42 10.81 -4.91 4.39
#